data_AF-A0A5D2LMC1-F1
#
_entry.id   AF-A0A5D2LMC1-F1
#
_cell.length_a   1.000
_cell.length_b   1.000
_cell.length_c   1.000
_cell.angle_alpha   90.00
_cell.angle_beta   90.00
_cell.angle_gamma   90.00
#
_symmetry.space_group_name_H-M   'P 1'
#
loop_
_entity.id
_entity.type
_entity.pdbx_description
1 polymer ?
#
loop_
_entity_poly.entity_id
_entity_poly.type
_entity_poly.pdbx_seq_one_letter_code
_entity_poly.pdbx_strand_id
1 'polypeptide(L)'
;MIKVATVMHDLNLIHTDLKPENILLVSPEYVKVPDYKGTLRSPKDSYFRRLPKSSAIKVIDFGSTTYERPDQNYIVSTRHYRAPEVILGLGWSYACDIWSVGCILVELCTGEALFQTHENLEHLAMMERVLGPLPQHMLKRVDRHAEKYVRRGRLDWPDGATSRESIKAVLKLPRLQNLIMQHVDHSAGDLIHLLQGLLRYDPIDRLTAREALRHPFFSRDQFRRLSLAGIGWPGMNEYLRK
;
A
#
# COMPACT_ATOMS: atom_id res chain seq x y z
N MET A 1 6.87 8.44 3.10
CA MET A 1 6.10 7.43 3.85
C MET A 1 6.98 6.50 4.65
N ILE A 2 7.70 5.55 4.04
CA ILE A 2 8.50 4.54 4.79
C ILE A 2 9.52 5.18 5.77
N LYS A 3 10.20 6.26 5.38
CA LYS A 3 11.07 7.03 6.29
C LYS A 3 10.33 7.57 7.53
N VAL A 4 9.11 8.06 7.35
CA VAL A 4 8.29 8.60 8.45
C VAL A 4 7.86 7.46 9.37
N ALA A 5 7.34 6.37 8.81
CA ALA A 5 7.00 5.17 9.59
C ALA A 5 8.22 4.64 10.37
N THR A 6 9.41 4.65 9.76
CA THR A 6 10.66 4.26 10.46
C THR A 6 10.91 5.12 11.69
N VAL A 7 10.87 6.45 11.55
CA VAL A 7 11.10 7.38 12.67
C VAL A 7 10.02 7.23 13.74
N MET A 8 8.74 7.09 13.35
CA MET A 8 7.66 6.88 14.31
C MET A 8 7.83 5.58 15.10
N HIS A 9 8.13 4.48 14.42
CA HIS A 9 8.30 3.18 15.06
C HIS A 9 9.55 3.15 15.95
N ASP A 10 10.64 3.82 15.55
CA ASP A 10 11.83 4.00 16.40
C ASP A 10 11.54 4.81 17.67
N LEU A 11 10.51 5.66 17.65
CA LEU A 11 9.99 6.39 18.82
C LEU A 11 8.87 5.63 19.55
N ASN A 12 8.65 4.37 19.21
CA ASN A 12 7.58 3.51 19.73
C ASN A 12 6.15 4.03 19.47
N LEU A 13 5.97 4.84 18.42
CA LEU A 13 4.67 5.38 18.01
C LEU A 13 4.10 4.60 16.82
N ILE A 14 2.79 4.38 16.86
CA ILE A 14 1.98 3.80 15.79
C ILE A 14 0.97 4.88 15.38
N HIS A 15 0.95 5.27 14.10
CA HIS A 15 0.07 6.32 13.58
C HIS A 15 -1.40 5.90 13.57
N THR A 16 -1.66 4.65 13.16
CA THR A 16 -2.98 4.00 13.09
C THR A 16 -4.00 4.59 12.11
N ASP A 17 -3.75 5.76 11.52
CA ASP A 17 -4.62 6.33 10.46
C ASP A 17 -3.83 6.91 9.26
N LEU A 18 -2.87 6.16 8.74
CA LEU A 18 -2.16 6.53 7.51
C LEU A 18 -3.08 6.37 6.29
N LYS A 19 -3.26 7.47 5.54
CA LYS A 19 -4.07 7.57 4.33
C LYS A 19 -3.61 8.77 3.48
N PRO A 20 -3.93 8.84 2.17
CA PRO A 20 -3.54 9.95 1.30
C PRO A 20 -3.94 11.33 1.85
N GLU A 21 -5.10 11.45 2.49
CA GLU A 21 -5.61 12.69 3.09
C GLU A 21 -4.70 13.22 4.21
N ASN A 22 -3.95 12.32 4.87
CA ASN A 22 -3.02 12.65 5.95
C ASN A 22 -1.58 12.84 5.44
N ILE A 23 -1.39 12.99 4.13
CA ILE A 23 -0.09 13.22 3.48
C ILE A 23 -0.15 14.51 2.66
N LEU A 24 0.53 15.55 3.13
CA LEU A 24 0.58 16.83 2.43
C LEU A 24 1.87 17.01 1.66
N LEU A 25 1.76 17.58 0.46
CA LEU A 25 2.91 18.12 -0.27
C LEU A 25 3.47 19.33 0.49
N VAL A 26 4.79 19.42 0.59
CA VAL A 26 5.47 20.55 1.24
C VAL A 26 5.30 21.85 0.43
N SER A 27 5.18 21.74 -0.89
CA SER A 27 4.95 22.88 -1.79
C SER A 27 3.76 22.59 -2.70
N PRO A 28 2.86 23.57 -2.91
CA PRO A 28 1.74 23.44 -3.85
C PRO A 28 2.16 23.66 -5.31
N GLU A 29 3.41 24.03 -5.57
CA GLU A 29 3.86 24.35 -6.92
C GLU A 29 3.82 23.12 -7.83
N TYR A 30 3.31 23.32 -9.06
CA TYR A 30 3.22 22.29 -10.08
C TYR A 30 3.64 22.83 -11.45
N VAL A 31 4.00 21.90 -12.34
CA VAL A 31 4.16 22.14 -13.77
C VAL A 31 2.98 21.53 -14.53
N LYS A 32 2.56 22.18 -15.62
CA LYS A 32 1.55 21.63 -16.54
C LYS A 32 2.26 20.78 -17.57
N VAL A 33 1.93 19.50 -17.63
CA VAL A 33 2.47 18.54 -18.60
C VAL A 33 1.33 18.15 -19.56
N PRO A 34 1.52 18.20 -20.88
CA PRO A 34 0.49 17.76 -21.82
C PRO A 34 0.11 16.29 -21.58
N ASP A 35 -1.19 15.99 -21.61
CA ASP A 35 -1.69 14.64 -21.43
C ASP A 35 -1.99 13.97 -22.77
N TYR A 36 -1.05 13.15 -23.25
CA TYR A 36 -1.22 12.43 -24.51
C TYR A 36 -1.94 11.08 -24.36
N LYS A 37 -2.41 10.69 -23.16
CA LYS A 37 -3.10 9.40 -22.93
C LYS A 37 -4.62 9.43 -23.24
N GLY A 38 -5.10 10.43 -23.99
CA GLY A 38 -6.49 10.50 -24.46
C GLY A 38 -6.71 9.76 -25.77
N THR A 39 -7.38 8.60 -25.71
CA THR A 39 -7.95 7.92 -26.89
C THR A 39 -9.02 8.78 -27.57
N LEU A 40 -8.84 9.09 -28.86
CA LEU A 40 -9.87 9.17 -29.92
C LEU A 40 -11.23 9.84 -29.62
N ARG A 41 -11.34 10.84 -28.75
CA ARG A 41 -12.60 11.62 -28.59
C ARG A 41 -12.31 13.12 -28.45
N SER A 42 -12.75 13.86 -29.48
CA SER A 42 -12.85 15.33 -29.63
C SER A 42 -11.55 16.17 -29.56
N PRO A 43 -11.18 16.95 -30.61
CA PRO A 43 -9.93 17.73 -30.66
C PRO A 43 -9.98 19.10 -29.93
N LYS A 44 -10.90 19.33 -28.99
CA LYS A 44 -11.21 20.70 -28.55
C LYS A 44 -10.62 21.18 -27.23
N ASP A 45 -10.01 20.32 -26.41
CA ASP A 45 -9.34 20.76 -25.19
C ASP A 45 -7.98 20.07 -25.03
N SER A 46 -6.90 20.85 -24.98
CA SER A 46 -5.59 20.32 -24.60
C SER A 46 -5.62 19.97 -23.11
N TYR A 47 -5.81 18.70 -22.79
CA TYR A 47 -5.75 18.24 -21.41
C TYR A 47 -4.31 18.35 -20.89
N PHE A 48 -4.11 19.06 -19.78
CA PHE A 48 -2.83 19.13 -19.08
C PHE A 48 -2.98 18.42 -17.73
N ARG A 49 -1.99 17.59 -17.38
CA ARG A 49 -1.82 17.08 -16.01
C ARG A 49 -0.95 18.05 -15.20
N ARG A 50 -1.29 18.21 -13.91
CA ARG A 50 -0.50 19.01 -12.96
C ARG A 50 0.45 18.07 -12.24
N LEU A 51 1.75 18.18 -12.54
CA LEU A 51 2.79 17.42 -11.86
C LEU A 51 3.42 18.30 -10.77
N PRO A 52 3.43 17.90 -9.49
CA PRO A 52 4.12 18.65 -8.44
C PRO A 52 5.60 18.88 -8.81
N LYS A 53 6.10 20.09 -8.59
CA LYS A 53 7.52 20.41 -8.81
C LYS A 53 8.44 19.67 -7.83
N SER A 54 7.92 19.33 -6.66
CA SER A 54 8.61 18.58 -5.61
C SER A 54 7.71 17.46 -5.10
N SER A 55 8.30 16.30 -4.84
CA SER A 55 7.64 15.15 -4.19
C SER A 55 7.86 15.12 -2.68
N ALA A 56 8.43 16.19 -2.10
CA ALA A 56 8.57 16.32 -0.66
C ALA A 56 7.20 16.34 0.02
N ILE A 57 7.03 15.50 1.03
CA ILE A 57 5.77 15.32 1.76
C ILE A 57 5.98 15.43 3.27
N LYS A 58 4.89 15.72 3.99
CA LYS A 58 4.77 15.59 5.44
C LYS A 58 3.55 14.76 5.79
N VAL A 59 3.68 13.93 6.82
CA VAL A 59 2.54 13.24 7.44
C VAL A 59 1.96 14.15 8.50
N ILE A 60 0.64 14.20 8.56
CA ILE A 60 -0.13 15.00 9.51
C ILE A 60 -1.14 14.10 10.25
N ASP A 61 -1.92 14.72 11.14
CA ASP A 61 -3.02 14.07 11.87
C ASP A 61 -2.59 12.90 12.77
N PHE A 62 -1.86 13.25 13.82
CA PHE A 62 -1.44 12.33 14.87
C PHE A 62 -2.54 12.11 15.95
N GLY A 63 -3.79 12.51 15.69
CA GLY A 63 -4.88 12.42 16.66
C GLY A 63 -5.22 11.00 17.10
N SER A 64 -4.95 10.01 16.23
CA SER A 64 -5.12 8.58 16.50
C SER A 64 -3.80 7.87 16.85
N THR A 65 -2.69 8.60 16.93
CA THR A 65 -1.38 8.00 17.23
C THR A 65 -1.36 7.45 18.65
N THR A 66 -0.80 6.26 18.82
CA THR A 66 -0.64 5.61 20.13
C THR A 66 0.71 4.95 20.27
N TYR A 67 1.11 4.73 21.52
CA TYR A 67 2.15 3.76 21.86
C TYR A 67 1.60 2.34 21.73
N GLU A 68 2.51 1.37 21.55
CA GLU A 68 2.20 -0.04 21.68
C GLU A 68 1.70 -0.34 23.10
N ARG A 69 0.62 -1.11 23.19
CA ARG A 69 0.05 -1.54 24.47
C ARG A 69 -0.33 -3.02 24.41
N PRO A 70 -0.34 -3.72 25.56
CA PRO A 70 -1.01 -5.00 25.64
C PRO A 70 -2.48 -4.88 25.21
N ASP A 71 -3.01 -5.92 24.56
CA ASP A 71 -4.43 -6.10 24.22
C ASP A 71 -5.04 -5.06 23.24
N GLN A 72 -4.24 -4.53 22.31
CA GLN A 72 -4.72 -3.65 21.23
C GLN A 72 -5.52 -4.42 20.16
N ASN A 73 -6.80 -4.69 20.47
CA ASN A 73 -7.71 -5.45 19.60
C ASN A 73 -8.90 -4.62 19.08
N TYR A 74 -8.91 -3.30 19.31
CA TYR A 74 -9.95 -2.41 18.79
C TYR A 74 -9.69 -2.02 17.33
N ILE A 75 -10.74 -1.56 16.64
CA ILE A 75 -10.64 -1.16 15.23
C ILE A 75 -9.88 0.15 15.09
N VAL A 76 -8.85 0.12 14.24
CA VAL A 76 -8.08 1.29 13.79
C VAL A 76 -8.04 1.37 12.26
N SER A 77 -7.42 2.43 11.75
CA SER A 77 -7.28 2.78 10.34
C SER A 77 -8.60 3.12 9.65
N THR A 78 -8.53 4.10 8.75
CA THR A 78 -9.54 4.27 7.72
C THR A 78 -9.66 2.99 6.87
N ARG A 79 -10.89 2.58 6.55
CA ARG A 79 -11.23 1.23 6.06
C ARG A 79 -10.36 0.76 4.89
N HIS A 80 -10.14 1.58 3.87
CA HIS A 80 -9.39 1.18 2.65
C HIS A 80 -7.90 0.87 2.91
N TYR A 81 -7.36 1.31 4.04
CA TYR A 81 -5.95 1.13 4.44
C TYR A 81 -5.83 0.19 5.65
N ARG A 82 -6.93 -0.44 6.08
CA ARG A 82 -6.96 -1.27 7.27
C ARG A 82 -6.35 -2.64 7.00
N ALA A 83 -5.45 -3.05 7.90
CA ALA A 83 -4.75 -4.32 7.82
C ALA A 83 -5.67 -5.53 8.16
N PRO A 84 -5.39 -6.72 7.60
CA PRO A 84 -6.20 -7.93 7.80
C PRO A 84 -6.27 -8.35 9.27
N GLU A 85 -5.18 -8.23 10.04
CA GLU A 85 -5.15 -8.57 11.46
C GLU A 85 -6.10 -7.70 12.30
N VAL A 86 -6.33 -6.45 11.87
CA VAL A 86 -7.30 -5.53 12.51
C VAL A 86 -8.73 -5.98 12.19
N ILE A 87 -9.01 -6.42 10.96
CA ILE A 87 -10.34 -6.89 10.54
C ILE A 87 -10.68 -8.22 11.21
N LEU A 88 -9.69 -9.10 11.36
CA LEU A 88 -9.82 -10.43 11.95
C LEU A 88 -9.74 -10.45 13.48
N GLY A 89 -9.49 -9.29 14.11
CA GLY A 89 -9.42 -9.17 15.57
C GLY A 89 -8.20 -9.88 16.20
N LEU A 90 -7.09 -10.00 15.47
CA LEU A 90 -5.89 -10.75 15.90
C LEU A 90 -4.92 -9.91 16.75
N GLY A 91 -5.31 -8.66 17.07
CA GLY A 91 -4.43 -7.64 17.59
C GLY A 91 -3.58 -6.98 16.51
N TRP A 92 -3.03 -5.81 16.81
CA TRP A 92 -2.18 -5.06 15.89
C TRP A 92 -1.08 -4.28 16.64
N SER A 93 -0.05 -3.92 15.89
CA SER A 93 1.09 -3.10 16.34
C SER A 93 1.62 -2.33 15.12
N TYR A 94 2.90 -1.93 15.11
CA TYR A 94 3.60 -1.20 14.04
C TYR A 94 3.33 -1.72 12.61
N ALA A 95 3.13 -3.04 12.46
CA ALA A 95 2.86 -3.65 11.16
C ALA A 95 1.59 -3.10 10.47
N CYS A 96 0.58 -2.62 11.21
CA CYS A 96 -0.64 -2.09 10.61
C CYS A 96 -0.36 -0.84 9.76
N ASP A 97 0.56 0.03 10.20
CA ASP A 97 0.97 1.21 9.45
C ASP A 97 1.71 0.83 8.16
N ILE A 98 2.47 -0.28 8.18
CA ILE A 98 3.16 -0.78 6.99
C ILE A 98 2.16 -1.23 5.93
N TRP A 99 1.09 -1.93 6.35
CA TRP A 99 0.02 -2.31 5.44
C TRP A 99 -0.64 -1.08 4.81
N SER A 100 -0.98 -0.07 5.63
CA SER A 100 -1.53 1.20 5.14
C SER A 100 -0.62 1.85 4.10
N VAL A 101 0.69 1.89 4.35
CA VAL A 101 1.69 2.38 3.38
C VAL A 101 1.67 1.57 2.09
N GLY A 102 1.56 0.24 2.17
CA GLY A 102 1.42 -0.63 0.99
C GLY A 102 0.19 -0.25 0.15
N CYS A 103 -0.97 -0.10 0.78
CA CYS A 103 -2.21 0.33 0.09
C CYS A 103 -2.06 1.70 -0.56
N ILE A 104 -1.50 2.69 0.15
CA ILE A 104 -1.27 4.05 -0.37
C ILE A 104 -0.33 4.02 -1.58
N LEU A 105 0.73 3.21 -1.56
CA LEU A 105 1.65 3.12 -2.70
C LEU A 105 0.98 2.52 -3.94
N VAL A 106 0.08 1.55 -3.77
CA VAL A 106 -0.73 1.04 -4.89
C VAL A 106 -1.64 2.12 -5.42
N GLU A 107 -2.34 2.85 -4.55
CA GLU A 107 -3.23 3.95 -4.94
C GLU A 107 -2.50 5.09 -5.67
N LEU A 108 -1.27 5.41 -5.25
CA LEU A 108 -0.44 6.38 -5.98
C LEU A 108 -0.07 5.91 -7.40
N CYS A 109 -0.02 4.60 -7.63
CA CYS A 109 0.25 4.04 -8.97
C CYS A 109 -1.02 4.01 -9.83
N THR A 110 -2.16 3.63 -9.24
CA THR A 110 -3.41 3.37 -9.97
C THR A 110 -4.33 4.59 -10.06
N GLY A 111 -4.23 5.50 -9.11
CA GLY A 111 -5.17 6.61 -8.90
C GLY A 111 -6.45 6.22 -8.15
N GLU A 112 -6.58 4.96 -7.72
CA GLU A 112 -7.77 4.44 -7.03
C GLU A 112 -7.36 3.60 -5.81
N ALA A 113 -8.14 3.69 -4.73
CA ALA A 113 -7.93 2.90 -3.52
C ALA A 113 -7.93 1.40 -3.84
N LEU A 114 -6.91 0.69 -3.35
CA LEU A 114 -6.72 -0.74 -3.65
C LEU A 114 -7.91 -1.61 -3.22
N PHE A 115 -8.51 -1.28 -2.07
CA PHE A 115 -9.65 -2.00 -1.49
C PHE A 115 -10.81 -1.05 -1.23
N GLN A 116 -11.58 -0.76 -2.28
CA GLN A 116 -12.74 0.13 -2.20
C GLN A 116 -13.99 -0.65 -1.77
N THR A 117 -14.26 -0.66 -0.47
CA THR A 117 -15.36 -1.43 0.13
C THR A 117 -15.86 -0.78 1.40
N HIS A 118 -17.10 -1.12 1.80
CA HIS A 118 -17.70 -0.72 3.07
C HIS A 118 -18.02 -1.90 3.99
N GLU A 119 -17.60 -3.12 3.64
CA GLU A 119 -17.94 -4.35 4.37
C GLU A 119 -16.68 -5.21 4.58
N ASN A 120 -16.57 -5.89 5.73
CA ASN A 120 -15.34 -6.57 6.13
C ASN A 120 -15.09 -7.89 5.39
N LEU A 121 -16.13 -8.69 5.15
CA LEU A 121 -15.99 -9.94 4.40
C LEU A 121 -15.64 -9.68 2.94
N GLU A 122 -16.30 -8.70 2.32
CA GLU A 122 -15.92 -8.18 1.00
C GLU A 122 -14.46 -7.71 0.99
N HIS A 123 -14.03 -6.95 2.01
CA HIS A 123 -12.66 -6.48 2.12
C HIS A 123 -11.65 -7.64 2.14
N LEU A 124 -11.87 -8.65 2.99
CA LEU A 124 -11.02 -9.84 3.04
C LEU A 124 -11.04 -10.61 1.71
N ALA A 125 -12.18 -10.69 1.02
CA ALA A 125 -12.28 -11.33 -0.28
C ALA A 125 -11.53 -10.56 -1.38
N MET A 126 -11.56 -9.22 -1.34
CA MET A 126 -10.73 -8.38 -2.21
C MET A 126 -9.25 -8.63 -1.96
N MET A 127 -8.83 -8.75 -0.69
CA MET A 127 -7.45 -9.12 -0.38
C MET A 127 -7.09 -10.49 -0.98
N GLU A 128 -7.93 -11.51 -0.81
CA GLU A 128 -7.66 -12.85 -1.39
C GLU A 128 -7.56 -12.82 -2.91
N ARG A 129 -8.39 -12.00 -3.56
CA ARG A 129 -8.37 -11.79 -5.01
C ARG A 129 -7.07 -11.14 -5.49
N VAL A 130 -6.54 -10.17 -4.76
CA VAL A 130 -5.36 -9.38 -5.15
C VAL A 130 -4.07 -10.10 -4.78
N LEU A 131 -3.98 -10.63 -3.56
CA LEU A 131 -2.74 -11.09 -2.92
C LEU A 131 -2.62 -12.62 -2.82
N GLY A 132 -3.72 -13.35 -3.00
CA GLY A 132 -3.76 -14.80 -2.77
C GLY A 132 -4.43 -15.14 -1.43
N PRO A 133 -4.64 -16.43 -1.14
CA PRO A 133 -5.44 -16.87 0.00
C PRO A 133 -4.89 -16.38 1.35
N LEU A 134 -5.79 -16.09 2.29
CA LEU A 134 -5.42 -15.76 3.67
C LEU A 134 -4.74 -16.98 4.33
N PRO A 135 -3.68 -16.78 5.13
CA PRO A 135 -3.03 -17.87 5.84
C PRO A 135 -3.98 -18.59 6.81
N GLN A 136 -4.00 -19.93 6.77
CA GLN A 136 -4.93 -20.71 7.58
C GLN A 136 -4.76 -20.48 9.09
N HIS A 137 -3.55 -20.22 9.56
CA HIS A 137 -3.30 -19.98 10.99
C HIS A 137 -3.93 -18.66 11.47
N MET A 138 -4.04 -17.65 10.60
CA MET A 138 -4.78 -16.42 10.91
C MET A 138 -6.28 -16.70 10.99
N LEU A 139 -6.83 -17.44 10.01
CA LEU A 139 -8.26 -17.78 9.98
C LEU A 139 -8.70 -18.66 11.17
N LYS A 140 -7.79 -19.45 11.75
CA LYS A 140 -8.05 -20.27 12.95
C LYS A 140 -8.04 -19.47 14.25
N ARG A 141 -7.46 -18.26 14.25
CA ARG A 141 -7.24 -17.43 15.44
C ARG A 141 -8.17 -16.22 15.50
N VAL A 142 -9.09 -16.08 14.55
CA VAL A 142 -10.03 -14.96 14.47
C VAL A 142 -10.77 -14.76 15.78
N ASP A 143 -11.05 -13.50 16.11
CA ASP A 143 -11.82 -13.19 17.29
C ASP A 143 -13.31 -13.54 17.10
N ARG A 144 -14.06 -13.46 18.20
CA ARG A 144 -15.50 -13.75 18.21
C ARG A 144 -16.30 -12.89 17.23
N HIS A 145 -15.87 -11.67 16.93
CA HIS A 145 -16.58 -10.79 16.01
C HIS A 145 -16.32 -11.15 14.54
N ALA A 146 -15.15 -11.72 14.25
CA ALA A 146 -14.70 -12.13 12.92
C ALA A 146 -15.01 -13.60 12.58
N GLU A 147 -15.41 -14.44 13.54
CA GLU A 147 -15.81 -15.85 13.31
C GLU A 147 -16.82 -16.02 12.16
N LYS A 148 -17.78 -15.09 12.03
CA LYS A 148 -18.79 -15.11 10.97
C LYS A 148 -18.22 -15.02 9.55
N TYR A 149 -16.98 -14.58 9.39
CA TYR A 149 -16.30 -14.48 8.10
C TYR A 149 -15.63 -15.79 7.68
N VAL A 150 -15.57 -16.80 8.54
CA VAL A 150 -14.83 -18.04 8.29
C VAL A 150 -15.77 -19.23 8.36
N ARG A 151 -15.77 -20.05 7.31
CA ARG A 151 -16.54 -21.31 7.25
C ARG A 151 -15.63 -22.44 6.78
N ARG A 152 -15.59 -23.54 7.55
CA ARG A 152 -14.77 -24.73 7.26
C ARG A 152 -13.28 -24.42 7.01
N GLY A 153 -12.73 -23.48 7.78
CA GLY A 153 -11.31 -23.09 7.73
C GLY A 153 -10.92 -22.23 6.52
N ARG A 154 -11.90 -21.62 5.85
CA ARG A 154 -11.72 -20.73 4.69
C ARG A 154 -12.59 -19.50 4.87
N LEU A 155 -12.30 -18.43 4.13
CA LEU A 155 -13.19 -17.28 4.06
C LEU A 155 -14.58 -17.71 3.55
N ASP A 156 -15.64 -17.23 4.17
CA ASP A 156 -17.04 -17.53 3.80
C ASP A 156 -17.46 -16.74 2.55
N TRP A 157 -16.77 -16.96 1.45
CA TRP A 157 -16.95 -16.23 0.20
C TRP A 157 -17.03 -17.20 -0.99
N PRO A 158 -17.94 -16.98 -1.97
CA PRO A 158 -18.88 -15.88 -2.10
C PRO A 158 -20.21 -16.06 -1.35
N ASP A 159 -20.42 -17.19 -0.67
CA ASP A 159 -21.71 -17.52 -0.05
C ASP A 159 -22.15 -16.51 1.03
N GLY A 160 -21.20 -15.93 1.76
CA GLY A 160 -21.45 -14.87 2.75
C GLY A 160 -21.53 -13.45 2.17
N ALA A 161 -21.40 -13.28 0.85
CA ALA A 161 -21.44 -11.96 0.23
C ALA A 161 -22.77 -11.24 0.48
N THR A 162 -22.72 -9.93 0.72
CA THR A 162 -23.91 -9.11 0.99
C THR A 162 -24.78 -8.87 -0.25
N SER A 163 -24.20 -8.94 -1.45
CA SER A 163 -24.91 -8.70 -2.71
C SER A 163 -24.15 -9.28 -3.91
N ARG A 164 -24.83 -9.40 -5.06
CA ARG A 164 -24.19 -9.78 -6.33
C ARG A 164 -23.21 -8.70 -6.81
N GLU A 165 -23.48 -7.45 -6.48
CA GLU A 165 -22.64 -6.29 -6.80
C GLU A 165 -21.30 -6.42 -6.07
N SER A 166 -21.34 -6.84 -4.80
CA SER A 166 -20.15 -7.13 -4.00
C SER A 166 -19.30 -8.24 -4.63
N ILE A 167 -19.94 -9.34 -5.05
CA ILE A 167 -19.26 -10.43 -5.78
C ILE A 167 -18.59 -9.91 -7.06
N LYS A 168 -19.30 -9.10 -7.85
CA LYS A 168 -18.76 -8.51 -9.08
C LYS A 168 -17.60 -7.56 -8.80
N ALA A 169 -17.67 -6.76 -7.73
CA ALA A 169 -16.61 -5.84 -7.34
C ALA A 169 -15.31 -6.60 -7.04
N VAL A 170 -15.38 -7.67 -6.24
CA VAL A 170 -14.23 -8.54 -5.97
C VAL A 170 -13.70 -9.18 -7.26
N LEU A 171 -14.55 -9.77 -8.10
CA LEU A 171 -14.08 -10.49 -9.29
C LEU A 171 -13.34 -9.60 -10.31
N LYS A 172 -13.69 -8.30 -10.37
CA LYS A 172 -13.05 -7.30 -11.25
C LYS A 172 -11.61 -6.99 -10.89
N LEU A 173 -11.21 -7.16 -9.63
CA LEU A 173 -9.86 -6.80 -9.18
C LEU A 173 -8.81 -7.73 -9.81
N PRO A 174 -7.76 -7.20 -10.47
CA PRO A 174 -6.65 -8.02 -10.93
C PRO A 174 -5.73 -8.47 -9.78
N ARG A 175 -4.82 -9.40 -10.05
CA ARG A 175 -3.72 -9.72 -9.11
C ARG A 175 -2.79 -8.50 -8.96
N LEU A 176 -2.14 -8.36 -7.80
CA LEU A 176 -1.27 -7.21 -7.51
C LEU A 176 -0.26 -6.92 -8.62
N GLN A 177 0.46 -7.93 -9.12
CA GLN A 177 1.44 -7.72 -10.19
C GLN A 177 0.81 -7.17 -11.47
N ASN A 178 -0.37 -7.67 -11.85
CA ASN A 178 -1.07 -7.24 -13.06
C ASN A 178 -1.59 -5.81 -12.90
N LEU A 179 -2.08 -5.46 -11.70
CA LEU A 179 -2.53 -4.12 -11.37
C LEU A 179 -1.41 -3.09 -11.56
N ILE A 180 -0.23 -3.39 -11.04
CA ILE A 180 0.93 -2.48 -11.12
C ILE A 180 1.49 -2.40 -12.53
N MET A 181 1.62 -3.53 -13.23
CA MET A 181 2.14 -3.56 -14.61
C MET A 181 1.26 -2.80 -15.62
N GLN A 182 -0.02 -2.59 -15.32
CA GLN A 182 -0.91 -1.75 -16.16
C GLN A 182 -0.61 -0.25 -16.04
N HIS A 183 -0.01 0.18 -14.93
CA HIS A 183 0.14 1.59 -14.58
C HIS A 183 1.60 2.05 -14.54
N VAL A 184 2.54 1.13 -14.33
CA VAL A 184 3.97 1.39 -14.16
C VAL A 184 4.77 0.64 -15.23
N ASP A 185 5.78 1.31 -15.80
CA ASP A 185 6.62 0.74 -16.85
C ASP A 185 7.35 -0.55 -16.42
N HIS A 186 7.92 -1.27 -17.39
CA HIS A 186 8.45 -2.64 -17.24
C HIS A 186 9.59 -2.80 -16.21
N SER A 187 10.10 -1.70 -15.65
CA SER A 187 11.00 -1.71 -14.49
C SER A 187 10.30 -1.86 -13.13
N ALA A 188 8.99 -2.14 -13.09
CA ALA A 188 8.21 -2.27 -11.86
C ALA A 188 8.56 -3.49 -10.99
N GLY A 189 9.46 -4.39 -11.41
CA GLY A 189 9.78 -5.61 -10.66
C GLY A 189 10.18 -5.35 -9.20
N ASP A 190 11.07 -4.39 -8.97
CA ASP A 190 11.50 -4.03 -7.61
C ASP A 190 10.37 -3.34 -6.81
N LEU A 191 9.46 -2.60 -7.47
CA LEU A 191 8.28 -2.01 -6.82
C LEU A 191 7.27 -3.08 -6.42
N ILE A 192 6.96 -4.03 -7.32
CA ILE A 192 6.06 -5.14 -7.05
C ILE A 192 6.59 -5.98 -5.90
N HIS A 193 7.90 -6.26 -5.88
CA HIS A 193 8.52 -7.00 -4.80
C HIS A 193 8.43 -6.26 -3.45
N LEU A 194 8.65 -4.92 -3.45
CA LEU A 194 8.43 -4.10 -2.25
C LEU A 194 6.98 -4.19 -1.78
N LEU A 195 6.01 -3.98 -2.68
CA LEU A 195 4.58 -4.01 -2.37
C LEU A 195 4.14 -5.38 -1.81
N GLN A 196 4.64 -6.48 -2.36
CA GLN A 196 4.40 -7.83 -1.84
C GLN A 196 4.92 -8.01 -0.41
N GLY A 197 6.05 -7.38 -0.06
CA GLY A 197 6.58 -7.38 1.30
C GLY A 197 5.79 -6.51 2.28
N LEU A 198 5.30 -5.34 1.82
CA LEU A 198 4.47 -4.44 2.63
C LEU A 198 3.05 -5.00 2.86
N LEU A 199 2.52 -5.77 1.90
CA LEU A 199 1.17 -6.33 1.91
C LEU A 199 1.14 -7.83 2.27
N ARG A 200 2.11 -8.30 3.07
CA ARG A 200 2.02 -9.64 3.68
C ARG A 200 0.89 -9.68 4.70
N TYR A 201 0.11 -10.75 4.68
CA TYR A 201 -1.01 -10.93 5.60
C TYR A 201 -0.57 -11.02 7.05
N ASP A 202 0.34 -11.96 7.34
CA ASP A 202 0.84 -12.12 8.69
C ASP A 202 1.72 -10.91 9.04
N PRO A 203 1.40 -10.14 10.09
CA PRO A 203 2.22 -9.01 10.52
C PRO A 203 3.65 -9.41 10.91
N ILE A 204 3.90 -10.67 11.28
CA ILE A 204 5.24 -11.18 11.60
C ILE A 204 6.10 -11.32 10.32
N ASP A 205 5.48 -11.76 9.22
CA ASP A 205 6.17 -11.93 7.92
C ASP A 205 6.23 -10.63 7.11
N ARG A 206 5.48 -9.60 7.53
CA ARG A 206 5.40 -8.29 6.87
C ARG A 206 6.68 -7.51 7.11
N LEU A 207 7.18 -6.87 6.05
CA LEU A 207 8.36 -6.01 6.15
C LEU A 207 8.19 -4.98 7.27
N THR A 208 9.21 -4.80 8.09
CA THR A 208 9.29 -3.63 8.96
C THR A 208 9.59 -2.37 8.14
N ALA A 209 9.32 -1.19 8.70
CA ALA A 209 9.66 0.07 8.04
C ALA A 209 11.17 0.15 7.69
N ARG A 210 12.03 -0.34 8.58
CA ARG A 210 13.49 -0.32 8.42
C ARG A 210 13.95 -1.27 7.31
N GLU A 211 13.37 -2.45 7.19
CA GLU A 211 13.67 -3.38 6.10
C GLU A 211 13.16 -2.84 4.77
N ALA A 212 11.93 -2.31 4.74
CA ALA A 212 11.37 -1.68 3.56
C ALA A 212 12.23 -0.50 3.07
N LEU A 213 12.81 0.29 3.98
CA LEU A 213 13.70 1.41 3.62
C LEU A 213 15.00 0.94 2.95
N ARG A 214 15.46 -0.27 3.26
CA ARG A 214 16.67 -0.90 2.68
C ARG A 214 16.37 -1.71 1.42
N HIS A 215 15.12 -1.73 0.96
CA HIS A 215 14.69 -2.53 -0.17
C HIS A 215 15.38 -2.10 -1.49
N PRO A 216 15.73 -3.05 -2.40
CA PRO A 216 16.38 -2.75 -3.69
C PRO A 216 15.71 -1.67 -4.54
N PHE A 217 14.39 -1.53 -4.41
CA PHE A 217 13.60 -0.45 -5.03
C PHE A 217 14.20 0.93 -4.75
N PHE A 218 14.66 1.20 -3.52
CA PHE A 218 15.22 2.50 -3.15
C PHE A 218 16.71 2.63 -3.47
N SER A 219 17.48 1.54 -3.52
CA SER A 219 18.91 1.59 -3.82
C SER A 219 19.19 1.71 -5.32
N ARG A 220 18.42 1.02 -6.18
CA ARG A 220 18.58 1.10 -7.63
C ARG A 220 18.08 2.41 -8.24
N ASP A 221 17.09 3.06 -7.62
CA ASP A 221 16.58 4.35 -8.10
C ASP A 221 17.56 5.50 -7.82
N GLN A 222 18.41 5.39 -6.79
CA GLN A 222 19.53 6.32 -6.59
C GLN A 222 20.51 6.29 -7.77
N PHE A 223 20.85 5.11 -8.28
CA PHE A 223 21.71 4.97 -9.45
C PHE A 223 21.07 5.54 -10.73
N ARG A 224 19.75 5.37 -10.93
CA ARG A 224 19.04 5.94 -12.09
C ARG A 224 18.91 7.46 -12.03
N ARG A 225 18.69 8.04 -10.85
CA ARG A 225 18.66 9.50 -10.68
C ARG A 225 20.03 10.14 -10.87
N LEU A 226 21.10 9.49 -10.42
CA LEU A 226 22.48 9.95 -10.65
C LEU A 226 22.87 9.83 -12.13
N SER A 227 22.44 8.79 -12.84
CA SER A 227 22.69 8.66 -14.28
C SER A 227 21.89 9.68 -15.12
N LEU A 228 20.66 10.02 -14.71
CA LEU A 228 19.83 11.01 -15.39
C LEU A 228 20.20 12.47 -15.04
N ALA A 229 20.82 12.71 -13.88
CA ALA A 229 21.30 14.03 -13.47
C ALA A 229 22.68 14.40 -14.04
N GLY A 230 23.35 13.51 -14.77
CA GLY A 230 24.66 13.79 -15.40
C GLY A 230 25.81 14.01 -14.40
N ILE A 231 25.63 13.67 -13.12
CA ILE A 231 26.66 13.83 -12.10
C ILE A 231 27.46 12.53 -12.03
N GLY A 232 28.53 12.46 -12.82
CA GLY A 232 29.50 11.37 -12.74
C GLY A 232 30.20 11.38 -11.37
N TRP A 233 30.07 10.30 -10.61
CA TRP A 233 30.84 10.09 -9.38
C TRP A 233 32.27 9.64 -9.75
N PRO A 234 33.33 10.33 -9.27
CA PRO A 234 34.71 9.89 -9.46
C PRO A 234 34.95 8.65 -8.59
N GLY A 235 34.66 7.48 -9.15
CA GLY A 235 34.78 6.18 -8.46
C GLY A 235 34.14 5.00 -9.20
N MET A 236 33.42 5.26 -10.30
CA MET A 236 32.72 4.24 -11.08
C MET A 236 33.62 3.16 -11.69
N ASN A 237 34.93 3.40 -11.81
CA ASN A 237 35.88 2.43 -12.36
C ASN A 237 36.40 1.40 -11.35
N GLU A 238 36.19 1.60 -10.04
CA GLU A 238 36.71 0.69 -9.01
C GLU A 238 35.75 -0.46 -8.68
N TYR A 239 34.44 -0.26 -8.87
CA TYR A 239 33.43 -1.30 -8.62
C TYR A 239 33.19 -2.27 -9.78
N LEU A 240 33.70 -1.98 -10.98
CA LEU A 240 33.59 -2.87 -12.16
C LEU A 240 34.82 -3.79 -12.33
N ARG A 241 35.74 -3.78 -11.36
CA ARG A 241 36.87 -4.72 -11.30
C ARG A 241 37.00 -5.31 -9.90
N LYS A 242 36.05 -6.16 -9.52
CA LYS A 242 36.24 -7.33 -8.65
C LYS A 242 34.95 -8.12 -8.52
#